data_AF-A0A3D1J738-F1
#
_entry.id   AF-A0A3D1J738-F1
#
_cell.length_a   1.000
_cell.length_b   1.000
_cell.length_c   1.000
_cell.angle_alpha   90.00
_cell.angle_beta   90.00
_cell.angle_gamma   90.00
#
_symmetry.space_group_name_H-M   'P 1'
#
loop_
_entity.id
_entity.type
_entity.pdbx_description
1 polymer ?
#
loop_
_entity_poly.entity_id
_entity_poly.type
_entity_poly.pdbx_seq_one_letter_code
_entity_poly.pdbx_strand_id
1 'polypeptide(L)'
;ITNKKASGYRSYHLVIEYPVQLIDGEKIILAEIQIRTLAMNFWATIEHSLNYKYQGEFPVEISERLRRSAEAAYQLDEEMSNIREEIQEAQRLFSHGKGQRSKRDQPQSLEEDQK
;
A
#
# COMPACT_ATOMS: atom_id res chain seq x y z
N ILE A 1 3.58 3.94 -15.66
CA ILE A 1 3.04 4.73 -14.51
C ILE A 1 3.36 6.21 -14.77
N THR A 2 2.94 6.71 -15.93
CA THR A 2 3.52 7.94 -16.52
C THR A 2 2.47 8.99 -16.83
N ASN A 3 1.19 8.65 -16.68
CA ASN A 3 0.08 9.52 -17.02
C ASN A 3 -0.56 10.05 -15.72
N LYS A 4 0.08 11.08 -15.15
CA LYS A 4 -0.55 11.88 -14.09
C LYS A 4 -1.67 12.67 -14.74
N LYS A 5 -2.92 12.52 -14.30
CA LYS A 5 -3.94 13.54 -14.61
C LYS A 5 -3.46 14.87 -14.00
N ALA A 6 -3.79 15.99 -14.64
CA ALA A 6 -3.44 17.34 -14.16
C ALA A 6 -3.97 17.61 -12.72
N SER A 7 -4.95 16.83 -12.25
CA SER A 7 -5.48 16.87 -10.88
C SER A 7 -4.62 16.17 -9.81
N GLY A 8 -3.55 15.46 -10.19
CA GLY A 8 -2.65 14.75 -9.26
C GLY A 8 -3.02 13.28 -8.99
N TYR A 9 -4.11 12.79 -9.59
CA TYR A 9 -4.59 11.42 -9.40
C TYR A 9 -3.62 10.37 -9.94
N ARG A 10 -3.20 9.43 -9.07
CA ARG A 10 -2.47 8.21 -9.42
C ARG A 10 -3.30 7.02 -8.91
N SER A 11 -3.74 6.14 -9.79
CA SER A 11 -4.32 4.86 -9.40
C SER A 11 -3.84 3.80 -10.38
N TYR A 12 -3.74 2.57 -9.90
CA TYR A 12 -3.39 1.43 -10.73
C TYR A 12 -4.66 0.64 -11.03
N HIS A 13 -4.96 0.49 -12.31
CA HIS A 13 -6.18 -0.13 -12.80
C HIS A 13 -5.80 -1.43 -13.52
N LEU A 14 -6.33 -2.56 -13.04
CA LEU A 14 -6.24 -3.85 -13.70
C LEU A 14 -7.61 -4.21 -14.27
N VAL A 15 -7.67 -4.49 -15.57
CA VAL A 15 -8.86 -5.09 -16.18
C VAL A 15 -8.60 -6.58 -16.27
N ILE A 16 -9.49 -7.38 -15.68
CA ILE A 16 -9.41 -8.83 -15.70
C ILE A 16 -10.64 -9.42 -16.35
N GLU A 17 -10.45 -10.54 -17.03
CA GLU A 17 -11.52 -11.45 -17.41
C GLU A 17 -11.67 -12.47 -16.28
N TYR A 18 -12.87 -12.54 -15.70
CA TYR A 18 -13.17 -13.47 -14.61
C TYR A 18 -14.31 -14.40 -15.02
N PRO A 19 -14.08 -15.72 -15.09
CA PRO A 19 -15.14 -16.67 -15.34
C PRO A 19 -16.01 -16.84 -14.09
N VAL A 20 -17.27 -16.40 -14.16
CA VAL A 20 -18.26 -16.63 -13.10
C VAL A 20 -19.08 -17.85 -13.47
N GLN A 21 -19.16 -18.82 -12.56
CA GLN A 21 -20.05 -19.98 -12.72
C GLN A 21 -21.47 -19.61 -12.29
N LEU A 22 -22.42 -19.66 -13.21
CA LEU A 22 -23.85 -19.49 -12.94
C LEU A 22 -24.59 -20.83 -13.11
N ILE A 23 -25.84 -20.87 -12.66
CA ILE A 23 -26.73 -22.05 -12.81
C ILE A 23 -26.92 -22.40 -14.30
N ASP A 24 -26.94 -21.38 -15.17
CA ASP A 24 -27.16 -21.53 -16.61
C ASP A 24 -25.86 -21.72 -17.41
N GLY A 25 -24.69 -21.80 -16.76
CA GLY A 25 -23.39 -22.00 -17.38
C GLY A 25 -22.29 -21.02 -16.92
N GLU A 26 -21.11 -21.13 -17.51
CA GLU A 26 -19.98 -20.24 -17.27
C GLU A 26 -20.15 -18.93 -18.06
N LYS A 27 -19.97 -17.79 -17.40
CA LYS A 27 -20.00 -16.48 -18.03
C LYS A 27 -18.73 -15.71 -17.72
N ILE A 28 -17.97 -15.37 -18.76
CA ILE A 28 -16.80 -14.50 -18.64
C ILE A 28 -17.29 -13.06 -18.48
N ILE A 29 -16.92 -12.43 -17.36
CA ILE A 29 -17.18 -11.01 -17.12
C ILE A 29 -15.87 -10.23 -17.12
N LEU A 30 -15.97 -8.98 -17.54
CA LEU A 30 -14.88 -8.01 -17.38
C LEU A 30 -15.05 -7.34 -16.02
N ALA A 31 -14.02 -7.41 -15.18
CA ALA A 31 -13.97 -6.72 -13.91
C ALA A 31 -12.77 -5.77 -13.88
N GLU A 32 -12.94 -4.61 -13.26
CA GLU A 32 -11.88 -3.64 -13.04
C GLU A 32 -11.48 -3.66 -11.56
N ILE A 33 -10.19 -3.91 -11.30
CA ILE A 33 -9.59 -3.85 -9.98
C ILE A 33 -8.78 -2.57 -9.88
N GLN A 34 -9.15 -1.71 -8.93
CA GLN A 34 -8.44 -0.48 -8.65
C GLN A 34 -7.62 -0.64 -7.38
N ILE A 35 -6.31 -0.47 -7.49
CA ILE A 35 -5.39 -0.46 -6.35
C ILE A 35 -5.08 0.99 -6.01
N ARG A 36 -5.32 1.36 -4.74
CA ARG A 36 -5.15 2.72 -4.20
C ARG A 36 -4.56 2.64 -2.79
N THR A 37 -3.75 3.64 -2.42
CA THR A 37 -3.43 3.90 -1.01
C THR A 37 -4.66 4.47 -0.30
N LEU A 38 -4.66 4.44 1.04
CA LEU A 38 -5.73 5.06 1.82
C LEU A 38 -5.83 6.56 1.54
N ALA A 39 -4.70 7.25 1.42
CA ALA A 39 -4.67 8.69 1.17
C ALA A 39 -5.22 9.02 -0.24
N MET A 40 -4.88 8.23 -1.26
CA MET A 40 -5.46 8.35 -2.60
C MET A 40 -6.97 8.12 -2.61
N ASN A 41 -7.45 7.11 -1.87
CA ASN A 41 -8.88 6.83 -1.79
C ASN A 41 -9.66 7.96 -1.11
N PHE A 42 -9.10 8.51 -0.02
CA PHE A 42 -9.69 9.64 0.68
C PHE A 42 -9.78 10.88 -0.22
N TRP A 43 -8.68 11.22 -0.91
CA TRP A 43 -8.65 12.34 -1.84
C TRP A 43 -9.66 12.18 -2.98
N ALA A 44 -9.71 11.01 -3.62
CA ALA A 44 -10.62 10.75 -4.74
C ALA A 44 -12.09 10.80 -4.33
N THR A 45 -12.42 10.36 -3.11
CA THR A 45 -13.80 10.43 -2.59
C THR A 45 -14.26 11.88 -2.40
N ILE A 46 -13.38 12.74 -1.89
CA ILE A 46 -13.68 14.17 -1.71
C ILE A 46 -13.77 14.88 -3.06
N GLU A 47 -12.83 14.62 -3.98
CA GLU A 47 -12.84 15.19 -5.32
C GLU A 47 -14.13 14.82 -6.07
N HIS A 48 -14.51 13.54 -6.06
CA HIS A 48 -15.74 13.08 -6.70
C HIS A 48 -17.00 13.72 -6.09
N SER A 49 -17.08 13.78 -4.76
CA SER A 49 -18.21 14.41 -4.06
C SER A 49 -18.35 15.89 -4.39
N LEU A 50 -17.22 16.61 -4.47
CA LEU A 50 -17.19 18.01 -4.88
C LEU A 50 -17.56 18.15 -6.37
N ASN A 51 -17.02 17.31 -7.25
CA ASN A 51 -17.32 17.33 -8.68
C ASN A 51 -18.81 17.15 -8.94
N TYR A 52 -19.44 16.23 -8.22
CA TYR A 52 -20.87 15.99 -8.30
C TYR A 52 -21.68 17.21 -7.83
N LYS A 53 -21.27 17.87 -6.75
CA LYS A 53 -21.99 19.04 -6.20
C LYS A 53 -21.87 20.28 -7.08
N TYR A 54 -20.72 20.49 -7.72
CA TYR A 54 -20.41 21.69 -8.49
C TYR A 54 -20.51 21.51 -10.01
N GLN A 55 -20.98 20.34 -10.49
CA GLN A 55 -21.17 20.03 -11.91
C GLN A 55 -19.94 20.32 -12.81
N GLY A 56 -18.73 20.24 -12.24
CA GLY A 56 -17.47 20.50 -12.94
C GLY A 56 -16.99 21.95 -12.96
N GLU A 57 -17.79 22.94 -12.54
CA GLU A 57 -17.35 24.34 -12.37
C GLU A 57 -16.94 24.61 -10.92
N PHE A 58 -15.70 24.24 -10.61
CA PHE A 58 -15.14 24.46 -9.28
C PHE A 58 -14.72 25.92 -9.07
N PRO A 59 -15.03 26.51 -7.91
CA PRO A 59 -14.34 27.71 -7.47
C PRO A 59 -12.83 27.46 -7.42
N VAL A 60 -12.04 28.41 -7.94
CA VAL A 60 -10.56 28.29 -8.05
C VAL A 60 -9.93 27.95 -6.69
N GLU A 61 -10.44 28.53 -5.60
CA GLU A 61 -9.97 28.28 -4.24
C GLU A 61 -10.11 26.81 -3.81
N ILE A 62 -11.21 26.15 -4.17
CA ILE A 62 -11.44 24.73 -3.84
C ILE A 62 -10.51 23.84 -4.65
N SER A 63 -10.30 24.16 -5.92
CA SER A 63 -9.34 23.44 -6.79
C SER A 63 -7.92 23.53 -6.24
N GLU A 64 -7.47 24.72 -5.81
CA GLU A 64 -6.16 24.89 -5.21
C GLU A 64 -6.00 24.15 -3.87
N ARG A 65 -7.05 24.11 -3.05
CA ARG A 65 -7.04 23.34 -1.79
C ARG A 65 -6.98 21.84 -2.07
N LEU A 66 -7.77 21.33 -3.02
CA LEU A 66 -7.73 19.94 -3.44
C LEU A 66 -6.35 19.54 -3.96
N ARG A 67 -5.71 20.40 -4.77
CA ARG A 67 -4.35 20.18 -5.27
C ARG A 67 -3.32 20.10 -4.13
N ARG A 68 -3.38 21.04 -3.17
CA ARG A 68 -2.48 21.03 -2.00
C ARG A 68 -2.68 19.79 -1.13
N SER A 69 -3.93 19.38 -0.92
CA SER A 69 -4.23 18.15 -0.18
C SER A 69 -3.76 16.90 -0.92
N ALA A 70 -3.83 16.87 -2.26
CA ALA A 70 -3.28 15.77 -3.06
C ALA A 70 -1.77 15.61 -2.84
N GLU A 71 -1.05 16.73 -2.86
CA GLU A 71 0.40 16.75 -2.66
C GLU A 71 0.79 16.32 -1.24
N ALA A 72 0.08 16.82 -0.22
CA ALA A 72 0.32 16.42 1.17
C ALA A 72 0.02 14.93 1.40
N ALA A 73 -1.06 14.40 0.82
CA ALA A 73 -1.38 12.98 0.85
C ALA A 73 -0.30 12.12 0.19
N TYR A 74 0.25 12.59 -0.93
CA TYR A 74 1.34 11.91 -1.62
C TYR A 74 2.63 11.86 -0.78
N GLN A 75 3.02 12.98 -0.17
CA GLN A 75 4.19 13.03 0.71
C GLN A 75 4.01 12.12 1.93
N LEU A 76 2.81 12.09 2.52
CA LEU A 76 2.52 11.19 3.63
C LEU A 76 2.67 9.71 3.23
N ASP A 77 2.16 9.32 2.05
CA ASP A 77 2.29 7.95 1.54
C ASP A 77 3.76 7.59 1.25
N GLU A 78 4.56 8.54 0.75
CA GLU A 78 5.99 8.35 0.48
C GLU A 78 6.79 8.10 1.78
N GLU A 79 6.57 8.94 2.80
CA GLU A 79 7.16 8.76 4.12
C GLU A 79 6.78 7.42 4.74
N MET A 80 5.50 7.04 4.66
CA MET A 80 5.03 5.74 5.16
C MET A 80 5.63 4.56 4.38
N SER A 81 5.93 4.72 3.09
CA SER A 81 6.62 3.70 2.31
C SER A 81 8.06 3.53 2.77
N ASN A 82 8.79 4.63 3.02
CA ASN A 82 10.15 4.60 3.52
C ASN A 82 10.23 3.91 4.89
N ILE A 83 9.35 4.28 5.82
CA ILE A 83 9.26 3.64 7.14
C ILE A 83 9.01 2.14 7.01
N ARG A 84 8.13 1.73 6.07
CA ARG A 84 7.86 0.31 5.83
C ARG A 84 9.09 -0.43 5.31
N GLU A 85 9.88 0.18 4.42
CA GLU A 85 11.11 -0.40 3.89
C GLU A 85 12.14 -0.60 5.00
N GLU A 86 12.35 0.40 5.84
CA GLU A 86 13.25 0.31 7.01
C GLU A 86 12.82 -0.80 7.98
N ILE A 87 11.52 -0.90 8.29
CA ILE A 87 10.99 -1.97 9.16
C ILE A 87 11.22 -3.35 8.53
N GLN A 88 11.00 -3.51 7.22
CA GLN A 88 11.22 -4.77 6.53
C GLN A 88 12.70 -5.18 6.52
N GLU A 89 13.61 -4.22 6.33
CA GLU A 89 15.05 -4.45 6.41
C GLU A 89 15.47 -4.88 7.83
N ALA A 90 15.01 -4.16 8.85
CA ALA A 90 15.25 -4.52 10.24
C ALA A 90 14.73 -5.93 10.57
N GLN A 91 13.49 -6.26 10.18
CA GLN A 91 12.93 -7.60 10.38
C GLN A 91 13.74 -8.71 9.68
N ARG A 92 14.27 -8.44 8.47
CA ARG A 92 15.16 -9.39 7.77
C ARG A 92 16.49 -9.59 8.51
N LEU A 93 17.08 -8.53 9.04
CA LEU A 93 18.32 -8.61 9.83
C LEU A 93 18.12 -9.40 11.14
N PHE A 94 17.02 -9.16 11.85
CA PHE A 94 16.70 -9.89 13.09
C PHE A 94 16.37 -11.37 12.87
N SER A 95 15.74 -11.72 11.74
CA SER A 95 15.47 -13.13 11.38
C SER A 95 16.74 -13.89 10.99
N HIS A 96 17.71 -13.25 10.35
CA HIS A 96 19.03 -13.86 10.07
C HIS A 96 19.95 -13.93 11.29
N GLY A 97 19.84 -12.99 12.25
CA GLY A 97 20.65 -12.97 13.47
C GLY A 97 20.33 -14.07 14.50
N LYS A 98 19.11 -14.62 14.48
CA LYS A 98 18.73 -15.73 15.40
C LYS A 98 19.44 -17.06 15.08
N GLY A 99 19.98 -17.23 13.88
CA GLY A 99 20.72 -18.45 13.49
C GLY A 99 22.15 -18.56 14.04
N GLN A 100 22.79 -17.45 14.45
CA GLN A 100 24.20 -17.46 14.88
C GLN A 100 24.41 -17.45 16.40
N ARG A 101 23.39 -17.07 17.20
CA ARG A 101 23.51 -16.98 18.67
C ARG A 101 23.35 -18.32 19.42
N SER A 102 22.90 -19.38 18.76
CA SER A 102 22.66 -20.68 19.43
C SER A 102 23.90 -21.56 19.63
N LYS A 103 25.08 -21.19 19.12
CA LYS A 103 26.27 -22.07 19.13
C LYS A 103 27.40 -21.67 20.09
N ARG A 104 27.28 -20.60 20.87
CA ARG A 104 28.37 -20.11 21.75
C ARG A 104 28.17 -20.30 23.25
N ASP A 105 26.97 -20.65 23.71
CA ASP A 105 26.70 -20.79 25.15
C ASP A 105 26.37 -22.25 25.52
N GLN A 106 27.38 -23.11 25.50
CA GLN A 106 27.39 -24.33 26.31
C GLN A 106 28.57 -24.26 27.28
N PRO A 107 28.33 -23.98 28.58
CA PRO A 107 29.31 -24.29 29.60
C PRO A 107 29.44 -25.81 29.68
N GLN A 108 30.65 -26.34 29.46
CA GLN A 108 31.00 -27.73 29.77
C GLN A 108 30.88 -27.92 31.29
N SER A 109 29.75 -28.45 31.74
CA SER A 109 29.60 -29.03 33.07
C SER A 109 30.41 -30.32 33.11
N LEU A 110 31.60 -30.24 33.70
CA LEU A 110 32.33 -31.41 34.21
C LEU A 110 31.74 -31.74 35.59
N GLU A 111 30.76 -32.64 35.64
CA GLU A 111 30.53 -33.51 36.82
C GLU A 111 31.34 -34.79 36.56
N GLU A 112 32.39 -35.03 37.34
CA GLU A 112 32.41 -36.01 38.46
C GLU A 112 32.17 -37.44 37.93
N ASP A 113 32.99 -38.47 38.18
CA ASP A 113 33.58 -38.83 39.46
C ASP A 113 34.45 -40.11 39.33
N GLN A 114 35.31 -40.37 40.34
CA GLN A 114 35.72 -41.70 40.84
C GLN A 114 36.66 -42.62 40.01
N LYS A 115 37.97 -42.59 40.32
CA LYS A 115 38.74 -43.62 41.07
C LYS A 115 40.24 -43.39 41.04
#